data_AF-D3APF9-F1
#
_entry.id   AF-D3APF9-F1
#
_cell.length_a   1.000
_cell.length_b   1.000
_cell.length_c   1.000
_cell.angle_alpha   90.00
_cell.angle_beta   90.00
_cell.angle_gamma   90.00
#
_symmetry.space_group_name_H-M   'P 1'
#
loop_
_entity.id
_entity.type
_entity.pdbx_description
1 polymer ?
#
loop_
_entity_poly.entity_id
_entity_poly.type
_entity_poly.pdbx_seq_one_letter_code
_entity_poly.pdbx_strand_id
1 'polypeptide(L)'
;QEELAELAGISQSHLSKFEAGSRNIGMKTYTRILEALGAVPVLLSEVERIERHVELLERFICLIKECSEVELRFFMDMLESMKDNINKLKSDEEKKKVRFPRNTCSNDKLSREWAS
;
A
#
# COMPACT_ATOMS: atom_id res chain seq x y z
N GLN A 1 -5.42 -24.81 20.11
CA GLN A 1 -5.54 -23.66 21.04
C GLN A 1 -4.74 -23.89 22.32
N GLU A 2 -4.80 -25.08 22.93
CA GLU A 2 -4.04 -25.40 24.14
C GLU A 2 -2.52 -25.32 23.93
N GLU A 3 -2.00 -25.94 22.86
CA GLU A 3 -0.59 -25.85 22.44
C GLU A 3 -0.11 -24.40 22.23
N LEU A 4 -0.90 -23.58 21.53
CA LEU A 4 -0.59 -22.16 21.34
C LEU A 4 -0.54 -21.41 22.67
N ALA A 5 -1.47 -21.68 23.58
CA ALA A 5 -1.50 -21.04 24.90
C ALA A 5 -0.26 -21.41 25.72
N GLU A 6 0.13 -22.69 25.67
CA GLU A 6 1.35 -23.20 26.30
C GLU A 6 2.61 -22.53 25.74
N LEU A 7 2.79 -22.56 24.42
CA LEU A 7 3.92 -21.91 23.73
C LEU A 7 3.98 -20.40 24.01
N ALA A 8 2.83 -19.73 23.99
CA ALA A 8 2.73 -18.31 24.28
C ALA A 8 2.77 -18.00 25.80
N GLY A 9 2.88 -19.01 26.68
CA GLY A 9 2.97 -18.87 28.13
C GLY A 9 1.76 -18.18 28.79
N ILE A 10 0.54 -18.41 28.28
CA ILE A 10 -0.73 -17.91 28.82
C ILE A 10 -1.67 -19.08 29.15
N SER A 11 -2.71 -18.84 29.95
CA SER A 11 -3.76 -19.84 30.12
C SER A 11 -4.64 -19.94 28.87
N GLN A 12 -5.10 -21.15 28.54
CA GLN A 12 -6.07 -21.38 27.47
C GLN A 12 -7.33 -20.50 27.65
N SER A 13 -7.80 -20.33 28.89
CA SER A 13 -8.95 -19.46 29.20
C SER A 13 -8.70 -17.98 28.92
N HIS A 14 -7.45 -17.52 29.02
CA HIS A 14 -7.09 -16.14 28.68
C HIS A 14 -7.05 -15.95 27.16
N LEU A 15 -6.48 -16.93 26.43
CA LEU A 15 -6.46 -16.95 24.96
C LEU A 15 -7.89 -17.00 24.38
N SER A 16 -8.75 -17.87 24.91
CA SER A 16 -10.14 -18.00 24.45
C SER A 16 -10.95 -16.72 24.63
N LYS A 17 -10.79 -16.03 25.76
CA LYS A 17 -11.47 -14.75 26.00
C LYS A 17 -10.99 -13.64 25.06
N PHE A 18 -9.71 -13.67 24.70
CA PHE A 18 -9.13 -12.75 23.73
C PHE A 18 -9.67 -12.99 22.32
N GLU A 19 -9.64 -14.24 21.83
CA GLU A 19 -10.17 -14.60 20.50
C GLU A 19 -11.67 -14.28 20.37
N ALA A 20 -12.43 -14.43 21.46
CA ALA A 20 -13.85 -14.07 21.51
C ALA A 20 -14.11 -12.55 21.59
N GLY A 21 -13.06 -11.70 21.62
CA GLY A 21 -13.18 -10.24 21.75
C GLY A 21 -13.64 -9.76 23.13
N SER A 22 -13.80 -10.67 24.10
CA SER A 22 -14.29 -10.35 25.44
C SER A 22 -13.21 -9.78 26.37
N ARG A 23 -11.93 -9.85 25.99
CA ARG A 23 -10.80 -9.36 26.78
C ARG A 23 -9.65 -8.89 25.90
N ASN A 24 -9.11 -7.71 26.20
CA ASN A 24 -7.88 -7.21 25.58
C ASN A 24 -6.64 -7.81 26.24
N ILE A 25 -5.57 -7.97 25.46
CA ILE A 25 -4.26 -8.43 25.93
C ILE A 25 -3.24 -7.29 25.86
N GLY A 26 -2.26 -7.31 26.78
CA GLY A 26 -1.15 -6.38 26.72
C GLY A 26 -0.20 -6.70 25.57
N MET A 27 0.56 -5.71 25.11
CA MET A 27 1.39 -5.87 23.91
C MET A 27 2.48 -6.93 24.06
N LYS A 28 3.04 -7.10 25.26
CA LYS A 28 3.97 -8.19 25.57
C LYS A 28 3.33 -9.57 25.35
N THR A 29 2.07 -9.74 25.74
CA THR A 29 1.34 -11.00 25.51
C THR A 29 1.04 -11.20 24.04
N TYR A 30 0.67 -10.13 23.33
CA TYR A 30 0.46 -10.17 21.88
C TYR A 30 1.70 -10.64 21.12
N THR A 31 2.89 -10.09 21.43
CA THR A 31 4.15 -10.52 20.82
C THR A 31 4.44 -12.00 21.05
N ARG A 32 4.26 -12.51 22.28
CA ARG A 32 4.48 -13.95 22.57
C ARG A 32 3.53 -14.85 21.77
N ILE A 33 2.30 -14.43 21.55
CA ILE A 33 1.34 -15.19 20.73
C ILE A 33 1.82 -15.22 19.27
N LEU A 34 2.27 -14.09 18.73
CA LEU A 34 2.78 -14.02 17.36
C LEU A 34 4.06 -14.87 17.18
N GLU A 35 4.99 -14.80 18.12
CA GLU A 35 6.19 -15.63 18.14
C GLU A 35 5.83 -17.12 18.14
N ALA A 36 4.88 -17.54 18.99
CA ALA A 36 4.41 -18.92 19.06
C ALA A 36 3.72 -19.38 17.77
N LEU A 37 3.12 -18.47 17.00
CA LEU A 37 2.54 -18.74 15.69
C LEU A 37 3.58 -18.71 14.55
N GLY A 38 4.83 -18.31 14.81
CA GLY A 38 5.80 -18.00 13.77
C GLY A 38 5.37 -16.84 12.87
N ALA A 39 4.51 -15.95 13.38
CA ALA A 39 3.95 -14.83 12.65
C ALA A 39 4.77 -13.56 12.88
N VAL A 40 5.05 -12.83 11.80
CA VAL A 40 5.67 -11.50 11.86
C VAL A 40 4.57 -10.45 11.67
N PRO A 41 4.29 -9.58 12.67
CA PRO A 41 3.28 -8.56 12.52
C PRO A 41 3.77 -7.48 11.53
N VAL A 42 3.01 -7.25 10.46
CA VAL A 42 3.24 -6.13 9.55
C VAL A 42 2.36 -4.97 9.98
N LEU A 43 2.96 -3.93 10.58
CA LEU A 43 2.25 -2.71 10.92
C LEU A 43 2.25 -1.77 9.70
N LEU A 44 1.08 -1.44 9.20
CA LEU A 44 0.92 -0.52 8.07
C LEU A 44 0.40 0.83 8.60
N SER A 45 1.14 1.90 8.35
CA SER A 45 0.96 3.21 9.02
C SER A 45 -0.22 4.06 8.54
N GLU A 46 -0.95 3.66 7.49
CA GLU A 46 -2.06 4.45 6.91
C GLU A 46 -3.38 3.65 6.83
N VAL A 47 -4.08 3.51 7.97
CA VAL A 47 -5.33 2.73 8.11
C VAL A 47 -6.39 3.08 7.05
N GLU A 48 -6.55 4.36 6.69
CA GLU A 48 -7.60 4.82 5.74
C GLU A 48 -7.37 4.42 4.26
N ARG A 49 -6.12 4.12 3.86
CA ARG A 49 -5.84 3.61 2.50
C ARG A 49 -5.82 2.09 2.45
N ILE A 50 -5.53 1.45 3.58
CA ILE A 50 -5.39 0.00 3.68
C ILE A 50 -6.73 -0.70 3.47
N GLU A 51 -7.85 -0.18 4.01
CA GLU A 51 -9.18 -0.79 3.79
C GLU A 51 -9.52 -0.96 2.30
N ARG A 52 -9.06 -0.02 1.45
CA ARG A 52 -9.25 -0.08 -0.01
C ARG A 52 -8.30 -1.04 -0.74
N HIS A 53 -7.27 -1.53 -0.08
CA HIS A 53 -6.20 -2.30 -0.70
C HIS A 53 -5.87 -3.60 0.03
N VAL A 54 -6.65 -4.02 1.05
CA VAL A 54 -6.41 -5.27 1.80
C VAL A 54 -6.27 -6.46 0.84
N GLU A 55 -7.21 -6.62 -0.09
CA GLU A 55 -7.18 -7.72 -1.07
C GLU A 55 -5.92 -7.69 -1.96
N LEU A 56 -5.44 -6.50 -2.32
CA LEU A 56 -4.22 -6.34 -3.11
C LEU A 56 -2.97 -6.69 -2.29
N LEU A 57 -2.95 -6.31 -1.02
CA LEU A 57 -1.84 -6.63 -0.11
C LEU A 57 -1.80 -8.13 0.19
N GLU A 58 -2.94 -8.76 0.44
CA GLU A 58 -3.05 -10.21 0.62
C GLU A 58 -2.57 -10.96 -0.61
N ARG A 59 -3.00 -10.53 -1.80
CA ARG A 59 -2.54 -11.10 -3.07
C ARG A 59 -1.04 -10.90 -3.26
N PHE A 60 -0.51 -9.73 -2.93
CA PHE A 60 0.92 -9.45 -3.03
C PHE A 60 1.73 -10.34 -2.10
N ILE A 61 1.32 -10.48 -0.82
CA ILE A 61 1.95 -11.39 0.14
C ILE A 61 1.91 -12.83 -0.40
N CYS A 62 0.78 -13.27 -0.96
CA CYS A 62 0.66 -14.60 -1.56
C CYS A 62 1.62 -14.83 -2.75
N LEU A 63 1.94 -13.79 -3.52
CA LEU A 63 2.90 -13.89 -4.63
C LEU A 63 4.34 -14.04 -4.12
N ILE A 64 4.68 -13.35 -3.03
CA ILE A 64 6.08 -13.26 -2.59
C ILE A 64 6.45 -14.27 -1.49
N LYS A 65 5.48 -14.90 -0.82
CA LYS A 65 5.70 -15.75 0.37
C LYS A 65 6.61 -16.97 0.15
N GLU A 66 6.74 -17.45 -1.09
CA GLU A 66 7.54 -18.64 -1.44
C GLU A 66 8.81 -18.28 -2.21
N CYS A 67 9.08 -16.99 -2.40
CA CYS A 67 10.27 -16.51 -3.09
C CYS A 67 11.51 -16.62 -2.20
N SER A 68 12.63 -16.99 -2.83
CA SER A 68 13.95 -16.86 -2.23
C SER A 68 14.33 -15.39 -2.03
N GLU A 69 15.31 -15.14 -1.16
CA GLU A 69 15.81 -13.79 -0.90
C GLU A 69 16.31 -13.08 -2.17
N VAL A 70 16.90 -13.82 -3.11
CA VAL A 70 17.39 -13.29 -4.39
C VAL A 70 16.23 -12.85 -5.28
N GLU A 71 15.19 -13.67 -5.38
CA GLU A 71 13.98 -13.34 -6.13
C GLU A 71 13.26 -12.13 -5.52
N LEU A 72 13.15 -12.07 -4.18
CA LEU A 72 12.56 -10.94 -3.47
C LEU A 72 13.31 -9.63 -3.76
N ARG A 73 14.65 -9.65 -3.73
CA ARG A 73 15.47 -8.48 -4.09
C ARG A 73 15.20 -8.03 -5.52
N PHE A 74 15.21 -8.97 -6.46
CA PHE A 74 14.93 -8.67 -7.85
C PHE A 74 13.53 -8.06 -8.05
N PHE A 75 12.50 -8.61 -7.39
CA PHE A 75 11.16 -8.05 -7.44
C PHE A 75 11.10 -6.65 -6.84
N MET A 76 11.80 -6.41 -5.74
CA MET A 76 11.86 -5.10 -5.11
C MET A 76 12.49 -4.06 -6.06
N ASP A 77 13.64 -4.37 -6.66
CA ASP A 77 14.34 -3.48 -7.60
C ASP A 77 13.45 -3.12 -8.81
N MET A 78 12.68 -4.11 -9.31
CA MET A 78 11.71 -3.88 -10.38
C MET A 78 10.57 -2.98 -9.94
N LEU A 79 9.98 -3.22 -8.76
CA LEU A 79 8.86 -2.43 -8.25
C LEU A 79 9.27 -0.97 -8.01
N GLU A 80 10.46 -0.74 -7.46
CA GLU A 80 11.05 0.59 -7.28
C GLU A 80 11.24 1.30 -8.62
N SER A 81 11.86 0.60 -9.59
CA SER A 81 12.06 1.14 -10.94
C SER A 81 10.74 1.49 -11.63
N MET A 82 9.72 0.64 -11.51
CA MET A 82 8.39 0.89 -12.06
C MET A 82 7.73 2.10 -11.39
N LYS A 83 7.85 2.21 -10.06
CA LYS A 83 7.31 3.33 -9.29
C LYS A 83 7.95 4.66 -9.70
N ASP A 84 9.27 4.67 -9.85
CA ASP A 84 10.03 5.84 -10.28
C ASP A 84 9.64 6.29 -11.68
N ASN A 85 9.47 5.34 -12.60
CA ASN A 85 9.02 5.64 -13.96
C ASN A 85 7.61 6.25 -13.97
N ILE A 86 6.68 5.72 -13.16
CA ILE A 86 5.33 6.29 -13.01
C ILE A 86 5.41 7.72 -12.45
N ASN A 87 6.25 7.98 -11.46
CA ASN A 87 6.41 9.31 -10.87
C ASN A 87 6.96 10.33 -11.89
N LYS A 88 7.95 9.93 -12.69
CA LYS A 88 8.51 10.76 -13.77
C LYS A 88 7.44 11.14 -14.80
N LEU A 89 6.65 10.16 -15.26
CA LEU A 89 5.57 10.40 -16.22
C LEU A 89 4.55 11.42 -15.70
N LYS A 90 4.14 11.32 -14.42
CA LYS A 90 3.24 12.30 -13.80
C LYS A 90 3.83 13.71 -13.81
N SER A 91 5.12 13.84 -13.49
CA SER A 91 5.80 15.14 -13.49
C SER A 91 5.93 15.75 -14.89
N ASP A 92 6.07 14.93 -15.93
CA ASP A 92 6.21 15.40 -17.32
C ASP A 92 4.85 15.79 -17.92
N GLU A 93 3.76 15.14 -17.53
CA GLU A 93 2.40 15.56 -17.86
C GLU A 93 2.07 16.93 -17.26
N GLU A 94 2.49 17.19 -16.02
CA GLU A 94 2.31 18.50 -15.37
C GLU A 94 3.10 19.61 -16.07
N LYS A 95 4.37 19.35 -16.46
CA LYS A 95 5.17 20.32 -17.24
C LYS A 95 4.55 20.64 -18.59
N LYS A 96 3.94 19.66 -19.28
CA LYS A 96 3.24 19.89 -20.55
C LYS A 96 1.99 20.74 -20.38
N LYS A 97 1.24 20.59 -19.28
CA LYS A 97 0.06 21.44 -18.97
C LYS A 97 0.45 22.90 -18.72
N VAL A 98 1.60 23.16 -18.10
CA VAL A 98 2.12 24.52 -17.85
C VAL A 98 2.67 25.17 -19.13
N ARG A 99 3.11 24.38 -20.12
CA ARG A 99 3.77 24.89 -21.35
C ARG A 99 2.87 25.34 -22.48
N PHE A 100 1.53 25.23 -22.37
CA PHE A 100 0.62 25.82 -23.34
C PHE A 100 0.15 27.20 -22.86
N PRO A 101 0.68 28.33 -23.38
CA PRO A 101 -0.06 29.57 -23.29
C PRO A 101 -1.34 29.37 -24.12
N ARG A 102 -2.51 29.60 -23.51
CA ARG A 102 -3.74 29.81 -24.29
C ARG A 102 -3.51 31.08 -25.11
N ASN A 103 -3.00 30.94 -26.32
CA ASN A 103 -3.24 31.93 -27.36
C ASN A 103 -4.73 31.82 -27.70
N THR A 104 -5.56 32.56 -26.97
CA THR A 104 -6.85 32.98 -27.52
C THR A 104 -6.51 33.94 -28.66
N CYS A 105 -6.46 33.41 -29.88
CA CYS A 105 -6.50 34.24 -31.06
C CYS A 105 -7.88 34.91 -31.08
N SER A 106 -7.94 36.16 -30.61
CA SER A 106 -9.11 37.01 -30.79
C SER A 106 -9.30 37.20 -32.28
N ASN A 107 -10.39 36.65 -32.80
CA ASN A 107 -10.78 36.75 -34.19
C ASN A 107 -11.44 38.12 -34.40
N ASP A 108 -10.65 39.19 -34.37
CA ASP A 108 -11.11 40.55 -34.64
C ASP A 108 -10.18 41.21 -35.66
N LYS A 109 -10.75 41.59 -36.81
CA LYS A 109 -10.18 42.21 -38.02
C LYS A 109 -9.79 41.25 -39.15
N LEU A 110 -10.80 40.71 -39.82
CA LEU A 110 -10.74 40.44 -41.26
C LEU A 110 -12.16 40.41 -41.84
N SER A 111 -12.87 41.54 -41.72
CA SER A 111 -14.15 41.78 -42.40
C SER A 111 -14.37 43.28 -42.50
N ARG A 112 -13.63 43.93 -43.40
CA ARG A 112 -13.93 45.27 -43.98
C ARG A 112 -12.77 45.66 -44.89
N GLU A 113 -12.70 45.11 -46.11
CA GLU A 113 -11.93 45.71 -47.21
C GLU A 113 -12.12 44.97 -48.56
N TRP A 114 -13.34 44.53 -48.89
CA TRP A 114 -13.70 44.14 -50.27
C TRP A 114 -15.17 44.48 -50.57
N ALA A 115 -15.54 45.75 -50.41
CA ALA A 115 -16.80 46.29 -50.92
C ALA A 115 -16.68 47.82 -51.10
N SER A 116 -15.99 48.24 -52.16
CA SER A 116 -16.24 49.44 -52.97
C SER A 116 -15.24 49.49 -54.12
#